data_AF-A0A8K0XJ79-F1
#
_entry.id   AF-A0A8K0XJ79-F1
#
_cell.length_a   1.000
_cell.length_b   1.000
_cell.length_c   1.000
_cell.angle_alpha   90.00
_cell.angle_beta   90.00
_cell.angle_gamma   90.00
#
_symmetry.space_group_name_H-M   'P 1'
#
loop_
_entity.id
_entity.type
_entity.pdbx_description
1 polymer ?
#
loop_
_entity_poly.entity_id
_entity_poly.type
_entity_poly.pdbx_seq_one_letter_code
_entity_poly.pdbx_strand_id
1 'polypeptide(L)'
;HLMLWKNGVYHQDISPSKLMYYHDKNGNVVGILIDFDLTSSDGAQHITRAAPFMALNLLTDEALRGEVQHLYEHDTESFIWVLTWISLC
;
A
#
# COMPACT_ATOMS: atom_id res chain seq x y z
N HIS A 1 -5.00 -8.01 -4.94
CA HIS A 1 -5.27 -6.81 -4.14
C HIS A 1 -6.78 -6.60 -3.89
N LEU A 2 -7.59 -6.17 -4.86
CA LEU A 2 -9.04 -5.89 -4.66
C LEU A 2 -9.85 -7.00 -3.97
N MET A 3 -9.61 -8.26 -4.33
CA MET A 3 -10.30 -9.38 -3.69
C MET A 3 -9.99 -9.48 -2.19
N LEU A 4 -8.75 -9.22 -1.78
CA LEU A 4 -8.34 -9.21 -0.37
C LEU A 4 -9.03 -8.05 0.38
N TRP A 5 -9.03 -6.86 -0.22
CA TRP A 5 -9.69 -5.68 0.33
C TRP A 5 -11.19 -5.91 0.56
N LYS A 6 -11.88 -6.54 -0.41
CA LYS A 6 -13.30 -6.90 -0.28
C LYS A 6 -13.57 -7.93 0.83
N ASN A 7 -12.56 -8.66 1.27
CA ASN A 7 -12.63 -9.65 2.36
C ASN A 7 -12.06 -9.11 3.68
N GLY A 8 -11.87 -7.79 3.81
CA GLY A 8 -11.41 -7.17 5.05
C GLY A 8 -9.90 -7.27 5.30
N VAL A 9 -9.11 -7.66 4.30
CA VAL A 9 -7.65 -7.68 4.36
C VAL A 9 -7.13 -6.45 3.62
N TYR A 10 -6.66 -5.47 4.39
CA TYR A 10 -6.21 -4.17 3.90
C TYR A 10 -4.69 -4.12 3.86
N HIS A 11 -4.09 -3.51 2.82
CA HIS A 11 -2.65 -3.38 2.76
C HIS A 11 -2.15 -2.11 3.45
N GLN A 12 -2.73 -0.95 3.10
CA GLN A 12 -2.47 0.35 3.73
C GLN A 12 -1.02 0.89 3.72
N ASP A 13 -0.05 0.18 3.13
CA ASP A 13 1.37 0.57 3.10
C ASP A 13 2.06 0.11 1.80
N ILE A 14 1.50 0.51 0.66
CA ILE A 14 2.09 0.19 -0.65
C ILE A 14 3.33 1.05 -0.88
N SER A 15 4.47 0.39 -1.04
CA SER A 15 5.76 1.04 -1.31
C SER A 15 6.71 0.09 -2.07
N PRO A 16 7.79 0.58 -2.70
CA PRO A 16 8.69 -0.26 -3.49
C PRO A 16 9.34 -1.38 -2.67
N SER A 17 9.56 -1.17 -1.37
CA SER A 17 10.15 -2.18 -0.48
C SER A 17 9.22 -3.36 -0.18
N LYS A 18 7.91 -3.21 -0.42
CA LYS A 18 6.89 -4.27 -0.29
C LYS A 18 6.59 -4.97 -1.61
N LEU A 19 7.22 -4.54 -2.70
CA LEU A 19 7.16 -5.20 -4.00
C LEU A 19 8.38 -6.11 -4.16
N MET A 20 8.13 -7.41 -4.20
CA MET A 20 9.12 -8.43 -4.50
C MET A 20 8.84 -9.03 -5.88
N TYR A 21 9.85 -9.66 -6.46
CA TYR A 21 9.66 -10.47 -7.65
C TYR A 21 10.55 -11.70 -7.62
N TYR A 22 10.14 -12.73 -8.35
CA TYR A 22 10.95 -13.91 -8.61
C TYR A 22 10.71 -14.40 -10.04
N HIS A 23 11.57 -15.27 -10.54
CA HIS A 23 11.37 -15.96 -11.82
C HIS A 23 10.70 -17.31 -11.57
N ASP A 24 9.60 -17.59 -12.25
CA ASP A 24 8.97 -18.90 -12.21
C ASP A 24 9.83 -19.97 -12.94
N LYS A 25 9.38 -21.22 -12.89
CA LYS A 25 10.05 -22.35 -13.55
C LYS A 25 10.20 -22.20 -15.08
N ASN A 26 9.42 -21.32 -15.70
CA ASN A 26 9.45 -21.03 -17.13
C ASN A 26 10.25 -19.77 -17.45
N GLY A 27 10.83 -19.11 -16.44
CA GLY A 27 11.58 -17.86 -16.56
C GLY A 27 10.73 -16.59 -16.51
N ASN A 28 9.41 -16.68 -16.32
CA ASN A 28 8.54 -15.50 -16.27
C ASN A 28 8.75 -14.74 -14.95
N VAL A 29 8.76 -13.41 -15.02
CA VAL A 29 8.77 -12.56 -13.83
C VAL A 29 7.40 -12.59 -13.16
N VAL A 30 7.38 -12.96 -11.88
CA VAL A 30 6.17 -12.94 -11.03
C VAL A 30 6.37 -11.91 -9.93
N GLY A 31 5.51 -10.88 -9.92
CA GLY A 31 5.47 -9.90 -8.85
C GLY A 31 4.71 -10.42 -7.62
N ILE A 32 5.23 -10.12 -6.44
CA ILE A 32 4.62 -10.41 -5.14
C ILE A 32 4.48 -9.08 -4.40
N LEU A 33 3.29 -8.81 -3.90
CA LEU A 33 3.06 -7.78 -2.89
C LEU A 33 3.06 -8.47 -1.52
N ILE A 34 3.96 -8.08 -0.63
CA ILE A 34 4.13 -8.69 0.68
C ILE A 34 3.58 -7.79 1.80
N ASP A 35 3.59 -8.30 3.03
CA ASP A 35 3.29 -7.51 4.23
C ASP A 35 1.85 -6.98 4.29
N PHE A 36 0.91 -7.84 3.89
CA PHE A 36 -0.50 -7.63 4.22
C PHE A 36 -0.67 -7.74 5.73
N ASP A 37 -0.73 -6.60 6.41
CA ASP A 37 -0.91 -6.59 7.84
C ASP A 37 -2.32 -7.07 8.20
N LEU A 38 -2.39 -8.09 9.05
CA LEU A 38 -3.64 -8.66 9.56
C LEU A 38 -4.13 -7.89 10.79
N THR A 39 -3.39 -6.88 11.25
CA THR A 39 -3.78 -6.13 12.44
C THR A 39 -4.93 -5.16 12.15
N SER A 40 -6.02 -5.46 12.83
CA SER A 40 -7.34 -4.87 12.74
C SER A 40 -7.41 -3.45 13.32
N SER A 41 -8.05 -2.56 12.56
CA SER A 41 -9.14 -1.68 13.00
C SER A 41 -8.94 -0.62 14.08
N ASP A 42 -7.81 -0.52 14.78
CA ASP A 42 -7.67 0.45 15.87
C ASP A 42 -6.62 1.52 15.56
N GLY A 43 -7.15 2.69 15.16
CA GLY A 43 -6.70 4.10 15.18
C GLY A 43 -5.23 4.53 15.34
N ALA A 44 -4.30 3.68 15.75
CA ALA A 44 -2.88 3.99 15.79
C ALA A 44 -2.27 3.76 14.41
N GLN A 45 -2.55 4.65 13.46
CA GLN A 45 -1.83 4.79 12.18
C GLN A 45 -0.38 5.21 12.47
N HIS A 46 0.40 4.29 13.02
CA HIS A 46 1.64 4.60 13.71
C HIS A 46 2.78 4.75 12.70
N ILE A 47 2.87 5.90 12.02
CA ILE A 47 4.12 6.57 11.57
C ILE A 47 5.00 5.76 10.58
N THR A 48 4.65 4.52 10.25
CA THR A 48 5.45 3.58 9.45
C THR A 48 5.06 3.62 7.97
N ARG A 49 3.89 4.19 7.65
CA ARG A 49 3.40 4.31 6.27
C ARG A 49 4.35 5.21 5.48
N ALA A 50 4.87 4.69 4.37
CA ALA A 50 5.85 5.40 3.55
C ALA A 50 5.28 6.71 2.99
N ALA A 51 5.54 7.83 3.67
CA ALA A 51 5.08 9.17 3.29
C ALA A 51 5.20 9.51 1.78
N PRO A 52 6.28 9.18 1.04
CA PRO A 52 6.37 9.53 -0.38
C PRO A 52 5.38 8.78 -1.29
N PHE A 53 4.80 7.66 -0.84
CA PHE A 53 3.85 6.85 -1.62
C PHE A 53 2.45 6.86 -1.05
N MET A 54 2.21 7.66 0.00
CA MET A 54 0.90 7.77 0.62
C MET A 54 -0.07 8.56 -0.27
N ALA A 55 -1.34 8.17 -0.28
CA ALA A 55 -2.38 8.93 -0.95
C ALA A 55 -2.47 10.37 -0.39
N LEU A 56 -2.71 11.36 -1.25
CA LEU A 56 -2.70 12.78 -0.85
C LEU A 56 -3.72 13.08 0.26
N ASN A 57 -4.89 12.46 0.21
CA ASN A 57 -5.93 12.62 1.22
C ASN A 57 -5.51 12.11 2.62
N LEU A 58 -4.49 11.25 2.67
CA LEU A 58 -3.93 10.73 3.92
C LEU A 58 -2.77 11.57 4.47
N LEU A 59 -2.37 12.63 3.78
CA LEU A 59 -1.31 13.56 4.21
C LEU A 59 -1.83 14.76 5.01
N THR A 60 -3.09 14.72 5.46
CA THR A 60 -3.70 15.75 6.30
C THR A 60 -3.48 15.45 7.78
N ASP A 61 -3.51 16.49 8.64
CA ASP A 61 -3.38 16.30 10.09
C ASP A 61 -4.48 15.38 10.65
N GLU A 62 -5.68 15.45 10.10
CA GLU A 62 -6.82 14.58 10.44
C GLU A 62 -6.51 13.11 10.09
N ALA A 63 -6.00 12.85 8.89
CA ALA A 63 -5.64 11.51 8.47
C ALA A 63 -4.47 10.94 9.30
N LEU A 64 -3.47 11.75 9.62
CA LEU A 64 -2.34 11.35 10.47
C LEU A 64 -2.77 11.04 11.92
N ARG A 65 -3.85 11.65 12.41
CA ARG A 65 -4.50 11.29 13.68
C ARG A 65 -5.35 10.02 13.59
N GLY A 66 -5.46 9.40 12.42
CA GLY A 66 -6.28 8.22 12.19
C GLY A 66 -7.77 8.52 12.06
N GLU A 67 -8.15 9.78 11.88
CA GLU A 67 -9.56 10.22 11.81
C GLU A 67 -10.17 10.04 10.41
N VAL A 68 -9.31 9.81 9.40
CA VAL A 68 -9.74 9.52 8.02
C VAL A 68 -9.74 8.01 7.78
N GLN A 69 -10.88 7.50 7.32
CA GLN A 69 -11.01 6.10 6.93
C GLN A 69 -10.09 5.79 5.74
N HIS A 70 -9.34 4.68 5.85
CA HIS A 70 -8.57 4.18 4.72
C HIS A 70 -9.48 3.51 3.69
N LEU A 71 -9.57 4.08 2.49
CA LEU A 71 -10.39 3.58 1.39
C LEU A 71 -9.52 2.80 0.38
N TYR A 72 -10.16 1.96 -0.44
CA TYR A 72 -9.45 1.22 -1.51
C TYR A 72 -8.71 2.15 -2.48
N GLU A 73 -9.29 3.33 -2.73
CA GLU A 73 -8.70 4.33 -3.62
C GLU A 73 -7.33 4.81 -3.15
N HIS A 74 -7.11 4.88 -1.84
CA HIS A 74 -5.81 5.27 -1.28
C HIS A 74 -4.72 4.26 -1.64
N ASP A 75 -5.02 2.96 -1.57
CA ASP A 75 -4.09 1.91 -2.02
C ASP A 75 -3.83 2.00 -3.53
N THR A 76 -4.86 2.32 -4.34
CA THR A 76 -4.66 2.51 -5.79
C THR A 76 -3.82 3.73 -6.12
N GLU A 77 -3.96 4.82 -5.38
CA GLU A 77 -3.15 6.02 -5.55
C GLU A 77 -1.67 5.72 -5.22
N SER A 78 -1.42 4.99 -4.13
CA SER A 78 -0.07 4.52 -3.79
C SER A 78 0.59 3.70 -4.90
N PHE A 79 -0.16 2.82 -5.59
CA PHE A 79 0.39 2.09 -6.75
C PHE A 79 0.81 3.03 -7.89
N ILE A 80 0.06 4.11 -8.13
CA ILE A 80 0.40 5.11 -9.14
C ILE A 80 1.71 5.80 -8.75
N TRP A 81 1.85 6.24 -7.50
CA TRP A 81 3.08 6.87 -7.01
C TRP A 81 4.30 5.96 -7.12
N VAL A 82 4.15 4.68 -6.76
CA VAL A 82 5.22 3.68 -6.89
C VAL A 82 5.61 3.45 -8.36
N LEU A 83 4.62 3.31 -9.26
CA LEU A 83 4.88 3.13 -10.69
C LEU A 83 5.59 4.35 -11.28
N THR A 84 5.14 5.55 -10.92
CA THR A 84 5.77 6.82 -11.34
C THR A 84 7.22 6.88 -10.87
N TRP A 85 7.49 6.55 -9.60
CA TRP A 85 8.86 6.52 -9.06
C TRP A 85 9.76 5.53 -9.80
N ILE A 86 9.32 4.28 -9.97
CA ILE A 86 10.10 3.24 -10.67
C ILE A 86 10.35 3.59 -12.14
N SER A 87 9.42 4.29 -12.79
CA SER A 87 9.53 4.61 -14.22
C SER A 87 10.35 5.86 -14.50
N LEU A 88 10.47 6.77 -13.53
CA LEU A 88 11.13 8.08 -13.70
C LEU A 88 12.49 8.19 -13.00
N CYS A 89 12.82 7.27 -12.10
CA CYS A 89 14.12 7.20 -11.40
C CYS A 89 14.94 6.00 -11.90
#